data_AF-A0AAX2N4U7-F1
#
_entry.id   AF-A0AAX2N4U7-F1
#
_cell.length_a   1.000
_cell.length_b   1.000
_cell.length_c   1.000
_cell.angle_alpha   90.00
_cell.angle_beta   90.00
_cell.angle_gamma   90.00
#
_symmetry.space_group_name_H-M   'P 1'
#
loop_
_entity.id
_entity.type
_entity.pdbx_description
1 polymer ?
#
loop_
_entity_poly.entity_id
_entity_poly.type
_entity_poly.pdbx_seq_one_letter_code
_entity_poly.pdbx_strand_id
1 'polypeptide(L)'
;MKTGQTTASSSTPVGFPDADSLAALRGWYAGLSSRAAVEHYLAARKAAGQSARGMLGHIRRQLIVFANSRHRPDLADVFQHAPEERQGRAGAVERAIRLLPTLPAPKPQISDSIDQWLSPRTVRALQAYGIHTLSALTVRIPRRRGWWKAIEGLGMTGARQVEAFFAAHPQLTERARALIPIIQPSGIVPWEQLRLPNEVDGSQGNFRAPRNACTLNATNDYEAVQAWLALHETVATQRAYRKEGF
;
A
#
# COMPACT_ATOMS: atom_id res chain seq x y z
N MET A 1 39.51 -31.27 17.65
CA MET A 1 39.75 -30.10 16.78
C MET A 1 38.40 -29.52 16.39
N LYS A 2 38.27 -28.18 16.46
CA LYS A 2 37.12 -27.33 16.05
C LYS A 2 36.72 -27.64 14.58
N THR A 3 35.50 -27.43 14.10
CA THR A 3 34.66 -26.20 13.96
C THR A 3 33.29 -26.67 13.42
N GLY A 4 32.18 -25.94 13.46
CA GLY A 4 31.92 -24.55 13.77
C GLY A 4 30.40 -24.33 13.83
N GLN A 5 30.04 -23.36 14.65
CA GLN A 5 28.69 -22.84 14.82
C GLN A 5 28.17 -22.25 13.51
N THR A 6 26.87 -22.40 13.25
CA THR A 6 26.11 -21.41 12.49
C THR A 6 24.89 -21.07 13.32
N THR A 7 25.03 -20.00 14.11
CA THR A 7 23.94 -19.30 14.78
C THR A 7 23.06 -18.67 13.70
N ALA A 8 21.94 -19.31 13.40
CA ALA A 8 20.87 -18.68 12.65
C ALA A 8 20.19 -17.64 13.54
N SER A 9 20.60 -16.38 13.38
CA SER A 9 19.89 -15.20 13.86
C SER A 9 18.52 -15.13 13.19
N SER A 10 17.50 -15.74 13.78
CA SER A 10 16.12 -15.62 13.32
C SER A 10 15.55 -14.27 13.77
N SER A 11 15.80 -13.25 12.96
CA SER A 11 14.92 -12.08 12.89
C SER A 11 13.58 -12.54 12.32
N THR A 12 12.74 -13.08 13.18
CA THR A 12 11.35 -13.39 12.85
C THR A 12 10.62 -12.07 12.58
N PRO A 13 9.74 -12.00 11.56
CA PRO A 13 8.86 -10.85 11.39
C PRO A 13 8.04 -10.70 12.68
N VAL A 14 7.80 -9.47 13.13
CA VAL A 14 7.20 -9.14 14.44
C VAL A 14 5.77 -9.68 14.54
N GLY A 15 5.65 -10.99 14.78
CA GLY A 15 4.41 -11.73 14.97
C GLY A 15 3.91 -11.61 16.41
N PHE A 16 2.69 -12.11 16.63
CA PHE A 16 2.12 -12.18 17.97
C PHE A 16 3.00 -13.07 18.88
N PRO A 17 3.28 -12.68 20.13
CA PRO A 17 4.09 -13.51 21.04
C PRO A 17 3.49 -14.89 21.27
N ASP A 18 4.34 -15.91 21.45
CA ASP A 18 3.88 -17.26 21.77
C ASP A 18 3.33 -17.40 23.20
N ALA A 19 2.69 -18.54 23.44
CA ALA A 19 1.99 -18.83 24.70
C ALA A 19 2.91 -18.71 25.93
N ASP A 20 4.14 -19.19 25.86
CA ASP A 20 5.11 -19.14 26.96
C ASP A 20 5.52 -17.69 27.29
N SER A 21 5.74 -16.88 26.24
CA SER A 21 6.04 -15.46 26.37
C SER A 21 4.89 -14.69 27.02
N LEU A 22 3.64 -15.02 26.64
CA LEU A 22 2.45 -14.44 27.26
C LEU A 22 2.26 -14.91 28.70
N ALA A 23 2.54 -16.17 29.01
CA ALA A 23 2.47 -16.70 30.37
C ALA A 23 3.48 -16.02 31.29
N ALA A 24 4.72 -15.82 30.83
CA ALA A 24 5.74 -15.05 31.53
C ALA A 24 5.27 -13.61 31.81
N LEU A 25 4.69 -12.95 30.80
CA LEU A 25 4.19 -11.59 30.94
C LEU A 25 3.03 -11.51 31.94
N ARG A 26 2.06 -12.42 31.86
CA ARG A 26 0.93 -12.50 32.80
C ARG A 26 1.40 -12.74 34.23
N GLY A 27 2.34 -13.67 34.44
CA GLY A 27 2.92 -13.93 35.76
C GLY A 27 3.60 -12.69 36.34
N TRP A 28 4.30 -11.92 35.50
CA TRP A 28 4.90 -10.65 35.92
C TRP A 28 3.86 -9.58 36.29
N TYR A 29 2.74 -9.49 35.59
CA TYR A 29 1.62 -8.60 35.96
C TYR A 29 0.87 -9.07 37.21
N ALA A 30 0.79 -10.38 37.45
CA ALA A 30 0.20 -10.98 38.64
C ALA A 30 1.04 -10.80 39.91
N GLY A 31 2.24 -10.24 39.81
CA GLY A 31 3.09 -9.87 40.95
C GLY A 31 4.42 -10.60 41.04
N LEU A 32 4.68 -11.61 40.18
CA LEU A 32 5.99 -12.28 40.17
C LEU A 32 7.12 -11.29 39.87
N SER A 33 8.30 -11.56 40.43
CA SER A 33 9.50 -10.84 40.03
C SER A 33 9.82 -11.13 38.56
N SER A 34 10.46 -10.18 37.86
CA SER A 34 10.85 -10.40 36.46
C SER A 34 11.69 -11.66 36.27
N ARG A 35 12.57 -11.96 37.24
CA ARG A 35 13.41 -13.15 37.23
C ARG A 35 12.58 -14.42 37.39
N ALA A 36 11.69 -14.47 38.39
CA ALA A 36 10.84 -15.63 38.64
C ALA A 36 9.91 -15.95 37.45
N ALA A 37 9.30 -14.93 36.85
CA ALA A 37 8.43 -15.13 35.69
C ALA A 37 9.18 -15.72 34.48
N VAL A 38 10.37 -15.20 34.17
CA VAL A 38 11.19 -15.68 33.06
C VAL A 38 11.79 -17.06 33.37
N GLU A 39 12.23 -17.32 34.60
CA GLU A 39 12.76 -18.63 34.98
C GLU A 39 11.68 -19.72 34.99
N HIS A 40 10.43 -19.39 35.32
CA HIS A 40 9.36 -20.38 35.34
C HIS A 40 8.84 -20.70 33.93
N TYR A 41 8.63 -19.68 33.09
CA TYR A 41 7.96 -19.85 31.79
C TYR A 41 8.89 -19.82 30.58
N LEU A 42 10.10 -19.24 30.70
CA LEU A 42 11.04 -19.05 29.59
C LEU A 42 12.43 -19.64 29.88
N ALA A 43 12.52 -20.60 30.82
CA ALA A 43 13.76 -21.20 31.29
C ALA A 43 14.65 -21.69 30.13
N ALA A 44 14.05 -22.42 29.19
CA ALA A 44 14.75 -23.02 28.05
C ALA A 44 15.27 -22.01 27.01
N ARG A 45 14.76 -20.77 27.02
CA ARG A 45 15.09 -19.73 26.02
C ARG A 45 16.03 -18.65 26.53
N LYS A 46 16.28 -18.60 27.83
CA LYS A 46 17.14 -17.59 28.43
C LYS A 46 18.61 -17.92 28.14
N ALA A 47 19.21 -17.23 27.18
CA ALA A 47 20.64 -17.33 26.92
C ALA A 47 21.46 -16.67 28.04
N ALA A 48 22.71 -17.13 28.23
CA ALA A 48 23.63 -16.54 29.21
C ALA A 48 23.80 -15.03 28.94
N GLY A 49 23.54 -14.19 29.96
CA GLY A 49 23.64 -12.73 29.86
C GLY A 49 22.35 -11.98 29.48
N GLN A 50 21.25 -12.67 29.13
CA GLN A 50 19.98 -11.99 28.89
C GLN A 50 19.30 -11.52 30.18
N SER A 51 18.94 -10.24 30.23
CA SER A 51 18.20 -9.66 31.35
C SER A 51 16.72 -10.08 31.30
N ALA A 52 16.22 -10.65 32.39
CA ALA A 52 14.81 -11.03 32.52
C ALA A 52 13.87 -9.82 32.34
N ARG A 53 14.27 -8.63 32.84
CA ARG A 53 13.54 -7.38 32.58
C ARG A 53 13.55 -7.00 31.10
N GLY A 54 14.69 -7.21 30.43
CA GLY A 54 14.84 -6.97 28.99
C GLY A 54 13.93 -7.86 28.15
N MET A 55 13.81 -9.14 28.50
CA MET A 55 12.91 -10.09 27.83
C MET A 55 11.44 -9.67 27.96
N LEU A 56 10.99 -9.36 29.18
CA LEU A 56 9.61 -8.87 29.40
C LEU A 56 9.35 -7.54 28.69
N GLY A 57 10.33 -6.63 28.68
CA GLY A 57 10.25 -5.39 27.92
C GLY A 57 10.17 -5.60 26.42
N HIS A 58 10.85 -6.62 25.88
CA HIS A 58 10.75 -7.00 24.48
C HIS A 58 9.35 -7.53 24.15
N ILE A 59 8.80 -8.43 24.97
CA ILE A 59 7.44 -8.98 24.77
C ILE A 59 6.39 -7.85 24.80
N ARG A 60 6.50 -6.89 25.74
CA ARG A 60 5.63 -5.70 25.76
C ARG A 60 5.71 -4.90 24.46
N ARG A 61 6.92 -4.64 23.95
CA ARG A 61 7.10 -3.93 22.68
C ARG A 61 6.51 -4.70 21.50
N GLN A 62 6.66 -6.03 21.46
CA GLN A 62 6.04 -6.85 20.42
C GLN A 62 4.51 -6.71 20.43
N LEU A 63 3.87 -6.72 21.61
CA LEU A 63 2.42 -6.50 21.74
C LEU A 63 2.00 -5.10 21.31
N ILE A 64 2.79 -4.06 21.63
CA ILE A 64 2.54 -2.69 21.17
C ILE A 64 2.60 -2.60 19.63
N VAL A 65 3.65 -3.17 19.03
CA VAL A 65 3.80 -3.20 17.56
C VAL A 65 2.64 -3.95 16.92
N PHE A 66 2.22 -5.08 17.50
CA PHE A 66 1.08 -5.85 17.01
C PHE A 66 -0.26 -5.09 17.16
N ALA A 67 -0.49 -4.42 18.28
CA ALA A 67 -1.69 -3.60 18.48
C ALA A 67 -1.78 -2.46 17.46
N ASN A 68 -0.65 -1.79 17.20
CA ASN A 68 -0.56 -0.74 16.19
C ASN A 68 -0.78 -1.27 14.76
N SER A 69 -0.27 -2.46 14.43
CA SER A 69 -0.54 -3.08 13.12
C SER A 69 -2.01 -3.49 12.94
N ARG A 70 -2.77 -3.57 14.03
CA ARG A 70 -4.23 -3.75 14.03
C ARG A 70 -5.02 -2.44 14.17
N HIS A 71 -4.36 -1.29 14.07
CA HIS A 71 -4.95 0.05 14.21
C HIS A 71 -5.68 0.24 15.55
N ARG A 72 -5.13 -0.34 16.63
CA ARG A 72 -5.66 -0.22 17.99
C ARG A 72 -4.63 0.42 18.93
N PRO A 73 -4.38 1.73 18.79
CA PRO A 73 -3.46 2.44 19.67
C PRO A 73 -3.93 2.41 21.14
N ASP A 74 -5.25 2.38 21.35
CA ASP A 74 -5.86 2.23 22.67
C ASP A 74 -5.43 0.93 23.38
N LEU A 75 -5.27 -0.17 22.64
CA LEU A 75 -4.74 -1.44 23.18
C LEU A 75 -3.22 -1.41 23.33
N ALA A 76 -2.52 -0.63 22.52
CA ALA A 76 -1.07 -0.43 22.64
C ALA A 76 -0.73 0.33 23.93
N ASP A 77 -1.51 1.37 24.27
CA ASP A 77 -1.33 2.22 25.44
C ASP A 77 -1.46 1.45 26.75
N VAL A 78 -2.26 0.38 26.78
CA VAL A 78 -2.37 -0.53 27.93
C VAL A 78 -1.02 -1.12 28.34
N PHE A 79 -0.08 -1.28 27.40
CA PHE A 79 1.26 -1.80 27.67
C PHE A 79 2.30 -0.70 27.89
N GLN A 80 1.93 0.59 27.80
CA GLN A 80 2.82 1.75 27.97
C GLN A 80 2.63 2.35 29.36
N HIS A 81 3.38 1.84 30.33
CA HIS A 81 3.32 2.30 31.72
C HIS A 81 4.61 1.94 32.47
N ALA A 82 4.82 2.56 33.62
CA ALA A 82 5.98 2.26 34.46
C ALA A 82 5.83 0.87 35.12
N PRO A 83 6.92 0.11 35.37
CA PRO A 83 6.85 -1.20 36.04
C PRO A 83 6.11 -1.20 37.38
N GLU A 84 6.10 -0.08 38.09
CA GLU A 84 5.47 0.12 39.40
C GLU A 84 3.94 0.08 39.30
N GLU A 85 3.38 0.56 38.18
CA GLU A 85 1.95 0.65 37.93
C GLU A 85 1.33 -0.68 37.44
N ARG A 86 2.17 -1.73 37.27
CA ARG A 86 1.79 -2.98 36.60
C ARG A 86 0.59 -3.67 37.24
N GLN A 87 0.48 -3.67 38.58
CA GLN A 87 -0.60 -4.39 39.27
C GLN A 87 -1.96 -3.75 38.97
N GLY A 88 -2.05 -2.41 38.95
CA GLY A 88 -3.27 -1.70 38.57
C GLY A 88 -3.66 -1.90 37.10
N ARG A 89 -2.69 -2.21 36.23
CA ARG A 89 -2.91 -2.46 34.79
C ARG A 89 -3.18 -3.93 34.45
N ALA A 90 -2.97 -4.87 35.38
CA ALA A 90 -3.02 -6.30 35.13
C ALA A 90 -4.33 -6.76 34.47
N GLY A 91 -5.48 -6.26 34.95
CA GLY A 91 -6.79 -6.59 34.36
C GLY A 91 -6.99 -6.04 32.95
N ALA A 92 -6.49 -4.83 32.66
CA ALA A 92 -6.54 -4.25 31.32
C ALA A 92 -5.62 -4.99 30.35
N VAL A 93 -4.41 -5.34 30.80
CA VAL A 93 -3.44 -6.13 30.02
C VAL A 93 -4.00 -7.50 29.68
N GLU A 94 -4.59 -8.19 30.66
CA GLU A 94 -5.16 -9.52 30.43
C GLU A 94 -6.29 -9.49 29.39
N ARG A 95 -7.16 -8.47 29.45
CA ARG A 95 -8.17 -8.24 28.40
C ARG A 95 -7.52 -7.95 27.04
N ALA A 96 -6.51 -7.09 26.99
CA ALA A 96 -5.82 -6.76 25.75
C ALA A 96 -5.16 -8.01 25.11
N ILE A 97 -4.47 -8.85 25.89
CA ILE A 97 -3.85 -10.08 25.40
C ILE A 97 -4.89 -11.06 24.82
N ARG A 98 -6.09 -11.14 25.41
CA ARG A 98 -7.18 -11.98 24.86
C ARG A 98 -7.79 -11.39 23.59
N LEU A 99 -7.95 -10.06 23.52
CA LEU A 99 -8.61 -9.39 22.40
C LEU A 99 -7.72 -9.31 21.15
N LEU A 100 -6.45 -8.94 21.31
CA LEU A 100 -5.52 -8.72 20.19
C LEU A 100 -5.49 -9.85 19.14
N PRO A 101 -5.41 -11.14 19.48
CA PRO A 101 -5.36 -12.21 18.48
C PRO A 101 -6.69 -12.41 17.74
N THR A 102 -7.82 -11.97 18.30
CA THR A 102 -9.14 -12.10 17.67
C THR A 102 -9.43 -10.98 16.66
N LEU A 103 -8.69 -9.88 16.73
CA LEU A 103 -8.89 -8.75 15.82
C LEU A 103 -8.47 -9.16 14.40
N PRO A 104 -9.27 -8.87 13.36
CA PRO A 104 -8.86 -9.10 11.98
C PRO A 104 -7.72 -8.15 11.59
N ALA A 105 -6.95 -8.50 10.56
CA ALA A 105 -6.01 -7.55 9.98
C ALA A 105 -6.83 -6.43 9.35
N PRO A 106 -6.56 -5.15 9.67
CA PRO A 106 -7.30 -4.05 9.07
C PRO A 106 -7.12 -4.13 7.55
N LYS A 107 -8.22 -4.02 6.81
CA LYS A 107 -8.19 -3.95 5.34
C LYS A 107 -8.15 -2.48 4.96
N PRO A 108 -7.16 -2.02 4.19
CA PRO A 108 -7.09 -0.63 3.80
C PRO A 108 -8.29 -0.25 2.94
N GLN A 109 -8.87 0.91 3.22
CA GLN A 109 -9.92 1.53 2.44
C GLN A 109 -9.37 2.75 1.69
N ILE A 110 -9.96 3.04 0.54
CA ILE A 110 -9.59 4.17 -0.33
C ILE A 110 -9.71 5.55 0.34
N SER A 111 -10.59 5.69 1.33
CA SER A 111 -10.80 6.89 2.13
C SER A 111 -9.82 7.03 3.29
N ASP A 112 -9.04 5.99 3.60
CA ASP A 112 -8.14 6.00 4.74
C ASP A 112 -7.04 7.04 4.53
N SER A 113 -6.68 7.70 5.64
CA SER A 113 -5.52 8.57 5.71
C SER A 113 -4.24 7.74 5.50
N ILE A 114 -3.29 8.30 4.76
CA ILE A 114 -2.00 7.63 4.49
C ILE A 114 -1.18 7.36 5.76
N ASP A 115 -1.43 8.14 6.81
CA ASP A 115 -0.75 8.13 8.10
C ASP A 115 -0.90 6.79 8.82
N GLN A 116 -2.00 6.08 8.57
CA GLN A 116 -2.30 4.80 9.20
C GLN A 116 -1.54 3.63 8.55
N TRP A 117 -1.04 3.82 7.32
CA TRP A 117 -0.56 2.74 6.47
C TRP A 117 0.91 2.89 6.05
N LEU A 118 1.42 4.11 6.02
CA LEU A 118 2.76 4.43 5.52
C LEU A 118 3.68 4.94 6.64
N SER A 119 5.00 4.89 6.40
CA SER A 119 5.98 5.38 7.38
C SER A 119 5.82 6.89 7.63
N PRO A 120 6.06 7.39 8.85
CA PRO A 120 5.91 8.83 9.17
C PRO A 120 6.72 9.75 8.25
N ARG A 121 7.91 9.30 7.81
CA ARG A 121 8.76 10.04 6.88
C ARG A 121 8.13 10.14 5.49
N THR A 122 7.61 9.02 4.97
CA THR A 122 6.90 8.98 3.68
C THR A 122 5.64 9.83 3.73
N VAL A 123 4.88 9.71 4.81
CA VAL A 123 3.65 10.47 5.07
C VAL A 123 3.92 11.97 5.02
N ARG A 124 4.93 12.47 5.75
CA ARG A 124 5.27 13.89 5.76
C ARG A 124 5.56 14.44 4.36
N ALA A 125 6.32 13.72 3.55
CA ALA A 125 6.62 14.12 2.18
C ALA A 125 5.35 14.14 1.29
N LEU A 126 4.49 13.12 1.43
CA LEU A 126 3.23 13.03 0.68
C LEU A 126 2.23 14.12 1.09
N GLN A 127 2.09 14.39 2.39
CA GLN A 127 1.23 15.45 2.92
C GLN A 127 1.71 16.84 2.48
N ALA A 128 3.03 17.09 2.49
CA ALA A 128 3.59 18.34 1.96
C ALA A 128 3.27 18.55 0.47
N TYR A 129 3.13 17.46 -0.29
CA TYR A 129 2.68 17.47 -1.68
C TYR A 129 1.14 17.51 -1.84
N GLY A 130 0.38 17.60 -0.74
CA GLY A 130 -1.08 17.66 -0.73
C GLY A 130 -1.79 16.31 -0.89
N ILE A 131 -1.11 15.21 -0.60
CA ILE A 131 -1.68 13.85 -0.62
C ILE A 131 -1.92 13.40 0.82
N HIS A 132 -3.19 13.27 1.20
CA HIS A 132 -3.59 12.89 2.57
C HIS A 132 -4.27 11.52 2.65
N THR A 133 -4.79 11.00 1.53
CA THR A 133 -5.56 9.75 1.48
C THR A 133 -4.99 8.74 0.51
N LEU A 134 -5.29 7.45 0.71
CA LEU A 134 -4.90 6.37 -0.21
C LEU A 134 -5.49 6.55 -1.61
N SER A 135 -6.70 7.12 -1.73
CA SER A 135 -7.30 7.52 -3.02
C SER A 135 -6.49 8.60 -3.72
N ALA A 136 -6.15 9.70 -3.06
CA ALA A 136 -5.34 10.76 -3.66
C ALA A 136 -3.96 10.24 -4.12
N LEU A 137 -3.39 9.31 -3.36
CA LEU A 137 -2.14 8.64 -3.68
C LEU A 137 -2.29 7.75 -4.92
N THR A 138 -3.25 6.84 -4.96
CA THR A 138 -3.47 5.91 -6.09
C THR A 138 -3.82 6.61 -7.40
N VAL A 139 -4.47 7.76 -7.36
CA VAL A 139 -4.82 8.54 -8.56
C VAL A 139 -3.60 9.19 -9.20
N ARG A 140 -2.70 9.76 -8.39
CA ARG A 140 -1.63 10.64 -8.87
C ARG A 140 -0.34 9.91 -9.24
N ILE A 141 -0.11 8.72 -8.68
CA ILE A 141 1.25 8.28 -8.39
C ILE A 141 1.69 6.98 -9.11
N PRO A 142 0.88 5.91 -9.24
CA PRO A 142 1.41 4.64 -9.74
C PRO A 142 1.69 4.57 -11.25
N ARG A 143 1.39 5.62 -12.04
CA ARG A 143 1.40 5.52 -13.51
C ARG A 143 2.71 5.92 -14.20
N ARG A 144 3.69 6.50 -13.48
CA ARG A 144 4.94 6.99 -14.07
C ARG A 144 6.15 6.37 -13.37
N ARG A 145 7.13 5.88 -14.15
CA ARG A 145 8.44 5.48 -13.60
C ARG A 145 9.09 6.71 -12.96
N GLY A 146 9.51 6.60 -11.69
CA GLY A 146 10.15 7.70 -10.98
C GLY A 146 9.21 8.81 -10.50
N TRP A 147 7.92 8.53 -10.30
CA TRP A 147 6.92 9.48 -9.78
C TRP A 147 7.38 10.24 -8.52
N TRP A 148 8.16 9.58 -7.67
CA TRP A 148 8.65 10.13 -6.41
C TRP A 148 9.64 11.28 -6.59
N LYS A 149 10.25 11.42 -7.78
CA LYS A 149 11.19 12.52 -8.08
C LYS A 149 10.53 13.90 -8.03
N ALA A 150 9.23 13.98 -8.26
CA ALA A 150 8.47 15.23 -8.18
C ALA A 150 8.09 15.61 -6.74
N ILE A 151 8.29 14.71 -5.78
CA ILE A 151 7.89 14.90 -4.38
C ILE A 151 9.15 15.13 -3.56
N GLU A 152 9.33 16.37 -3.11
CA GLU A 152 10.43 16.73 -2.25
C GLU A 152 10.40 15.91 -0.94
N GLY A 153 11.54 15.37 -0.53
CA GLY A 153 11.66 14.54 0.68
C GLY A 153 11.28 13.07 0.50
N LEU A 154 10.73 12.65 -0.65
CA LEU A 154 10.43 11.24 -0.94
C LEU A 154 11.55 10.56 -1.75
N GLY A 155 12.38 9.80 -1.04
CA GLY A 155 13.44 9.00 -1.66
C GLY A 155 12.94 7.69 -2.31
N MET A 156 13.80 7.07 -3.11
CA MET A 156 13.52 5.79 -3.80
C MET A 156 13.07 4.68 -2.83
N THR A 157 13.65 4.60 -1.64
CA THR A 157 13.26 3.61 -0.63
C THR A 157 11.82 3.80 -0.15
N GLY A 158 11.41 5.04 0.12
CA GLY A 158 10.03 5.36 0.51
C GLY A 158 9.04 5.07 -0.62
N ALA A 159 9.42 5.38 -1.86
CA ALA A 159 8.61 5.07 -3.04
C ALA A 159 8.41 3.55 -3.23
N ARG A 160 9.48 2.76 -3.10
CA ARG A 160 9.41 1.29 -3.16
C ARG A 160 8.55 0.68 -2.06
N GLN A 161 8.56 1.26 -0.86
CA GLN A 161 7.67 0.83 0.23
C GLN A 161 6.20 1.07 -0.12
N VAL A 162 5.88 2.23 -0.70
CA VAL A 162 4.52 2.54 -1.19
C VAL A 162 4.11 1.58 -2.30
N GLU A 163 4.99 1.32 -3.27
CA GLU A 163 4.74 0.36 -4.35
C GLU A 163 4.51 -1.05 -3.83
N ALA A 164 5.32 -1.53 -2.88
CA ALA A 164 5.15 -2.82 -2.23
C ALA A 164 3.82 -2.91 -1.46
N PHE A 165 3.41 -1.83 -0.79
CA PHE A 165 2.12 -1.76 -0.11
C PHE A 165 0.94 -1.93 -1.09
N PHE A 166 0.97 -1.23 -2.24
CA PHE A 166 -0.09 -1.38 -3.25
C PHE A 166 -0.05 -2.72 -3.97
N ALA A 167 1.13 -3.29 -4.18
CA ALA A 167 1.29 -4.65 -4.72
C ALA A 167 0.67 -5.72 -3.79
N ALA A 168 0.77 -5.53 -2.47
CA ALA A 168 0.11 -6.39 -1.49
C ALA A 168 -1.42 -6.18 -1.41
N HIS A 169 -1.94 -5.07 -1.92
CA HIS A 169 -3.36 -4.70 -1.84
C HIS A 169 -3.92 -4.28 -3.22
N PRO A 170 -3.99 -5.21 -4.20
CA PRO A 170 -4.44 -4.88 -5.56
C PRO A 170 -5.87 -4.31 -5.61
N GLN A 171 -6.74 -4.75 -4.69
CA GLN A 171 -8.14 -4.27 -4.57
C GLN A 171 -8.24 -2.76 -4.32
N LEU A 172 -7.27 -2.15 -3.61
CA LEU A 172 -7.23 -0.70 -3.42
C LEU A 172 -7.05 0.03 -4.75
N THR A 173 -6.14 -0.48 -5.57
CA THR A 173 -5.79 0.11 -6.86
C THR A 173 -6.97 0.00 -7.82
N GLU A 174 -7.66 -1.14 -7.84
CA GLU A 174 -8.87 -1.34 -8.63
C GLU A 174 -10.01 -0.41 -8.22
N ARG A 175 -10.30 -0.31 -6.91
CA ARG A 175 -11.34 0.59 -6.39
C ARG A 175 -11.01 2.05 -6.62
N ALA A 176 -9.75 2.45 -6.46
CA ALA A 176 -9.33 3.80 -6.80
C ALA A 176 -9.44 4.08 -8.30
N ARG A 177 -9.11 3.11 -9.16
CA ARG A 177 -9.31 3.24 -10.62
C ARG A 177 -10.77 3.40 -10.99
N ALA A 178 -11.69 2.70 -10.32
CA ALA A 178 -13.13 2.84 -10.54
C ALA A 178 -13.66 4.23 -10.15
N LEU A 179 -12.97 4.94 -9.24
CA LEU A 179 -13.32 6.30 -8.82
C LEU A 179 -12.71 7.40 -9.70
N ILE A 180 -11.72 7.07 -10.54
CA ILE A 180 -11.18 8.02 -11.50
C ILE A 180 -12.17 8.06 -12.67
N PRO A 181 -12.88 9.19 -12.89
CA PRO A 181 -13.52 9.36 -14.19
C PRO A 181 -12.41 9.24 -15.22
N ILE A 182 -12.60 8.39 -16.23
CA ILE A 182 -11.67 8.29 -17.36
C ILE A 182 -11.61 9.70 -17.95
N ILE A 183 -10.58 10.47 -17.58
CA ILE A 183 -10.28 11.74 -18.23
C ILE A 183 -9.84 11.34 -19.63
N GLN A 184 -10.79 11.31 -20.56
CA GLN A 184 -10.49 11.35 -21.97
C GLN A 184 -9.58 12.56 -22.17
N PRO A 185 -8.46 12.44 -22.91
CA PRO A 185 -7.61 13.59 -23.16
C PRO A 185 -8.48 14.71 -23.75
N SER A 186 -8.64 15.81 -23.00
CA SER A 186 -9.36 17.00 -23.44
C SER A 186 -8.36 17.92 -24.14
N GLY A 187 -8.60 18.20 -25.42
CA GLY A 187 -7.74 19.06 -26.24
C GLY A 187 -7.51 18.50 -27.64
N ILE A 188 -6.62 19.16 -28.40
CA ILE A 188 -6.17 18.69 -29.71
C ILE A 188 -5.26 17.48 -29.45
N VAL A 189 -5.69 16.31 -29.93
CA VAL A 189 -4.90 15.07 -29.87
C VAL A 189 -4.45 14.67 -31.26
N PRO A 190 -3.32 13.96 -31.41
CA PRO A 190 -2.94 13.36 -32.68
C PRO A 190 -4.06 12.48 -33.22
N TRP A 191 -4.23 12.46 -34.55
CA TRP A 191 -5.32 11.75 -35.23
C TRP A 191 -5.43 10.28 -34.79
N GLU A 192 -4.32 9.56 -34.59
CA GLU A 192 -4.34 8.15 -34.16
C GLU A 192 -4.87 7.92 -32.74
N GLN A 193 -4.83 8.96 -31.91
CA GLN A 193 -5.31 8.94 -30.52
C GLN A 193 -6.73 9.49 -30.39
N LEU A 194 -7.28 10.06 -31.47
CA LEU A 194 -8.65 10.53 -31.49
C LEU A 194 -9.60 9.34 -31.24
N ARG A 195 -10.50 9.54 -30.28
CA ARG A 195 -11.60 8.62 -29.96
C ARG A 195 -12.86 9.45 -29.95
N LEU A 196 -13.62 9.37 -31.04
CA LEU A 196 -14.90 10.06 -31.17
C LEU A 196 -15.99 9.24 -30.45
N PRO A 197 -16.84 9.87 -29.63
CA PRO A 197 -18.08 9.26 -29.18
C PRO A 197 -18.96 8.85 -30.36
N ASN A 198 -19.73 7.76 -30.21
CA ASN A 198 -20.59 7.22 -31.27
C ASN A 198 -21.64 8.24 -31.75
N GLU A 199 -21.99 9.23 -30.93
CA GLU A 199 -22.94 10.28 -31.28
C GLU A 199 -22.39 11.25 -32.33
N VAL A 200 -21.06 11.32 -32.49
CA VAL A 200 -20.36 12.26 -33.38
C VAL A 200 -19.32 11.59 -34.28
N ASP A 201 -19.32 10.26 -34.37
CA ASP A 201 -18.38 9.50 -35.22
C ASP A 201 -18.80 9.47 -36.70
N GLY A 202 -19.99 9.99 -37.03
CA GLY A 202 -20.53 10.05 -38.39
C GLY A 202 -21.13 8.73 -38.90
N SER A 203 -21.22 7.69 -38.06
CA SER A 203 -21.86 6.42 -38.41
C SER A 203 -23.37 6.56 -38.67
N GLN A 204 -24.02 7.52 -37.99
CA GLN A 204 -25.44 7.85 -38.12
C GLN A 204 -25.67 9.20 -38.85
N GLY A 205 -24.67 9.72 -39.55
CA GLY A 205 -24.75 11.03 -40.21
C GLY A 205 -25.72 11.05 -41.40
N ASN A 206 -26.60 12.05 -41.47
CA ASN A 206 -27.57 12.23 -42.57
C ASN A 206 -26.92 12.46 -43.95
N PHE A 207 -25.64 12.81 -44.00
CA PHE A 207 -24.89 13.08 -45.24
C PHE A 207 -24.08 11.88 -45.73
N ARG A 208 -24.30 10.69 -45.17
CA ARG A 208 -23.62 9.45 -45.60
C ARG A 208 -24.43 8.76 -46.70
N ALA A 209 -23.76 8.43 -47.80
CA ALA A 209 -24.36 7.64 -48.86
C ALA A 209 -24.71 6.22 -48.37
N PRO A 210 -25.74 5.57 -48.94
CA PRO A 210 -26.08 4.17 -48.66
C PRO A 210 -24.85 3.25 -48.81
N ARG A 211 -24.69 2.25 -47.94
CA ARG A 211 -23.49 1.39 -47.91
C ARG A 211 -23.18 0.70 -49.24
N ASN A 212 -24.20 0.33 -49.99
CA ASN A 212 -24.08 -0.30 -51.31
C ASN A 212 -23.55 0.67 -52.39
N ALA A 213 -23.60 1.99 -52.15
CA ALA A 213 -23.05 3.00 -53.04
C ALA A 213 -21.63 3.46 -52.63
N CYS A 214 -21.13 3.03 -51.47
CA CYS A 214 -19.80 3.39 -50.97
C CYS A 214 -18.74 2.38 -51.46
N THR A 215 -17.73 2.86 -52.18
CA THR A 215 -16.56 2.07 -52.58
C THR A 215 -15.57 1.82 -51.44
N LEU A 216 -15.56 2.69 -50.42
CA LEU A 216 -14.77 2.50 -49.20
C LEU A 216 -15.59 1.71 -48.18
N ASN A 217 -15.01 0.63 -47.62
CA ASN A 217 -15.63 -0.17 -46.57
C ASN A 217 -15.53 0.51 -45.17
N ALA A 218 -15.80 1.81 -45.12
CA ALA A 218 -15.73 2.63 -43.92
C ALA A 218 -17.12 2.84 -43.34
N THR A 219 -17.27 2.59 -42.05
CA THR A 219 -18.55 2.61 -41.33
C THR A 219 -18.77 3.85 -40.47
N ASN A 220 -17.71 4.65 -40.27
CA ASN A 220 -17.72 5.95 -39.61
C ASN A 220 -16.75 6.91 -40.33
N ASP A 221 -16.73 8.18 -39.93
CA ASP A 221 -15.93 9.22 -40.60
C ASP A 221 -14.44 9.01 -40.35
N TYR A 222 -14.08 8.49 -39.19
CA TYR A 222 -12.70 8.18 -38.84
C TYR A 222 -12.09 7.14 -39.79
N GLU A 223 -12.79 6.03 -40.04
CA GLU A 223 -12.41 4.99 -40.99
C GLU A 223 -12.35 5.52 -42.42
N ALA A 224 -13.24 6.43 -42.80
CA ALA A 224 -13.27 7.00 -44.15
C ALA A 224 -12.02 7.87 -44.42
N VAL A 225 -11.65 8.72 -43.46
CA VAL A 225 -10.42 9.53 -43.54
C VAL A 225 -9.18 8.65 -43.52
N GLN A 226 -9.13 7.60 -42.69
CA GLN A 226 -8.01 6.65 -42.69
C GLN A 226 -7.87 5.92 -44.02
N ALA A 227 -8.98 5.45 -44.60
CA ALA A 227 -8.97 4.76 -45.89
C ALA A 227 -8.54 5.71 -47.02
N TRP A 228 -8.98 6.97 -46.98
CA TRP A 228 -8.56 7.99 -47.94
C TRP A 228 -7.06 8.29 -47.85
N LEU A 229 -6.53 8.51 -46.63
CA LEU A 229 -5.10 8.74 -46.38
C LEU A 229 -4.25 7.55 -46.85
N ALA A 230 -4.71 6.32 -46.62
CA ALA A 230 -4.01 5.12 -47.07
C ALA A 230 -3.94 5.01 -48.60
N LEU A 231 -4.94 5.54 -49.31
CA LEU A 231 -5.01 5.50 -50.78
C LEU A 231 -4.21 6.63 -51.46
N HIS A 232 -4.11 7.80 -50.82
CA HIS A 232 -3.59 9.01 -51.46
C HIS A 232 -2.21 9.46 -50.92
N GLU A 233 -1.81 9.04 -49.73
CA GLU A 233 -0.55 9.49 -49.13
C GLU A 233 0.51 8.38 -49.08
N THR A 234 1.75 8.74 -49.41
CA THR A 234 2.86 7.80 -49.24
C THR A 234 3.17 7.60 -47.75
N VAL A 235 3.68 6.42 -47.40
CA VAL A 235 4.09 6.08 -46.02
C VAL A 235 5.12 7.08 -45.46
N ALA A 236 5.93 7.71 -46.34
CA ALA A 236 6.89 8.73 -45.94
C ALA A 236 6.20 10.06 -45.57
N THR A 237 5.23 10.52 -46.36
CA THR A 237 4.45 11.75 -46.08
C THR A 237 3.61 11.60 -44.81
N GLN A 238 2.96 10.46 -44.62
CA GLN A 238 2.20 10.15 -43.41
C GLN A 238 3.08 10.21 -42.13
N ARG A 239 4.34 9.76 -42.23
CA ARG A 239 5.31 9.85 -41.13
C ARG A 239 5.79 11.28 -40.87
N ALA A 240 5.88 12.11 -41.89
CA ALA A 240 6.25 13.53 -41.76
C ALA A 240 5.14 14.31 -41.04
N TYR A 241 3.87 14.15 -41.44
CA TYR A 241 2.72 14.77 -40.76
C TYR A 241 2.58 14.32 -39.30
N ARG A 242 2.97 13.08 -38.98
CA ARG A 242 3.03 12.58 -37.60
C ARG A 242 4.09 13.28 -36.75
N LYS A 243 5.16 13.81 -37.36
CA LYS A 243 6.30 14.41 -36.64
C LYS A 243 6.09 15.89 -36.30
N GLU A 244 5.31 16.62 -37.09
CA GLU A 244 5.11 18.07 -36.93
C GLU A 244 3.91 18.44 -36.03
N GLY A 245 3.15 17.47 -35.53
CA GLY A 245 2.03 17.67 -34.61
C GLY A 245 2.38 17.59 -33.12
N PHE A 246 3.66 17.71 -32.75
CA PHE A 246 4.15 17.67 -31.36
C PHE A 246 4.81 18.98 -30.94
#